data_AF-A0A2C6KX30-F1
#
_entry.id   AF-A0A2C6KX30-F1
#
_cell.length_a   1.000
_cell.length_b   1.000
_cell.length_c   1.000
_cell.angle_alpha   90.00
_cell.angle_beta   90.00
_cell.angle_gamma   90.00
#
_symmetry.space_group_name_H-M   'P 1'
#
loop_
_entity.id
_entity.type
_entity.pdbx_description
1 polymer ?
#
loop_
_entity_poly.entity_id
_entity_poly.type
_entity_poly.pdbx_seq_one_letter_code
_entity_poly.pdbx_strand_id
1 'polypeptide(L)'
;MLLPAPGRYILRTHRRCNMLAFVQHFELPRYDSLEPLNVQQNCQLHTIYLNGWPHFVLTSVPGVAIQPGDLLFCDLGAGFFRSRRRALARQLALIARGDILPIFQLAVLRIFSV
;
A
#
# COMPACT_ATOMS: atom_id res chain seq x y z
N MET A 1 10.51 30.01 -7.22
CA MET A 1 9.91 28.66 -7.14
C MET A 1 8.73 28.74 -6.17
N LEU A 2 7.49 28.50 -6.62
CA LEU A 2 6.34 28.51 -5.72
C LEU A 2 6.42 27.28 -4.82
N LEU A 3 6.48 27.49 -3.51
CA LEU A 3 6.32 26.43 -2.53
C LEU A 3 4.83 26.10 -2.40
N PRO A 4 4.47 24.85 -2.06
CA PRO A 4 3.10 24.56 -1.67
C PRO A 4 2.72 25.43 -0.47
N ALA A 5 1.52 26.01 -0.51
CA ALA A 5 0.97 26.72 0.65
C ALA A 5 0.97 25.81 1.90
N PRO A 6 1.03 26.37 3.11
CA PRO A 6 0.88 25.55 4.32
C PRO A 6 -0.45 24.77 4.26
N GLY A 7 -0.40 23.45 4.35
CA GLY A 7 -1.60 22.62 4.21
C GLY A 7 -1.37 21.11 4.27
N ARG A 8 -2.47 20.35 4.30
CA ARG A 8 -2.45 18.88 4.17
C ARG A 8 -2.66 18.49 2.72
N TYR A 9 -1.63 17.94 2.11
CA TYR A 9 -1.67 17.46 0.73
C TYR A 9 -1.94 15.96 0.69
N ILE A 10 -2.73 15.51 -0.30
CA ILE A 10 -2.98 14.10 -0.56
C ILE A 10 -2.52 13.80 -1.98
N LEU A 11 -1.59 12.85 -2.12
CA LEU A 11 -1.17 12.35 -3.41
C LEU A 11 -2.22 11.37 -3.96
N ARG A 12 -2.72 11.65 -5.16
CA ARG A 12 -3.70 10.80 -5.86
C ARG A 12 -3.07 10.18 -7.10
N THR A 13 -3.04 8.85 -7.15
CA THR A 13 -2.39 8.07 -8.21
C THR A 13 -3.35 7.52 -9.28
N HIS A 14 -4.66 7.74 -9.13
CA HIS A 14 -5.72 7.15 -9.97
C HIS A 14 -5.67 7.46 -11.49
N ARG A 15 -5.07 8.59 -11.91
CA ARG A 15 -4.98 8.98 -13.33
C ARG A 15 -3.57 8.93 -13.88
N ARG A 16 -2.58 9.19 -13.03
CA ARG A 16 -1.16 9.21 -13.36
C ARG A 16 -0.40 8.70 -12.15
N CYS A 17 0.45 7.71 -12.37
CA CYS A 17 1.31 7.14 -11.34
C CYS A 17 2.55 6.50 -11.97
N ASN A 18 3.53 6.22 -11.13
CA ASN A 18 4.66 5.37 -11.45
C ASN A 18 4.55 4.05 -10.67
N MET A 19 5.59 3.22 -10.75
CA MET A 19 5.63 1.89 -10.12
C MET A 19 5.45 1.91 -8.58
N LEU A 20 5.76 3.02 -7.90
CA LEU A 20 5.58 3.15 -6.44
C LEU A 20 4.12 2.93 -6.03
N ALA A 21 3.16 3.31 -6.88
CA ALA A 21 1.74 3.14 -6.60
C ALA A 21 1.29 1.67 -6.48
N PHE A 22 2.12 0.73 -6.92
CA PHE A 22 1.83 -0.71 -6.90
C PHE A 22 2.60 -1.48 -5.83
N VAL A 23 3.44 -0.80 -5.03
CA VAL A 23 4.14 -1.39 -3.88
C VAL A 23 3.10 -1.91 -2.89
N GLN A 24 3.29 -3.13 -2.41
CA GLN A 24 2.38 -3.75 -1.46
C GLN A 24 2.61 -3.17 -0.07
N HIS A 25 1.50 -2.96 0.64
CA HIS A 25 1.58 -2.56 2.02
C HIS A 25 1.93 -3.76 2.89
N PHE A 26 3.02 -3.63 3.65
CA PHE A 26 3.37 -4.54 4.74
C PHE A 26 2.75 -4.06 6.04
N GLU A 27 2.04 -4.96 6.73
CA GLU A 27 1.62 -4.77 8.11
C GLU A 27 2.18 -5.96 8.91
N LEU A 28 2.79 -5.68 10.06
CA LEU A 28 3.14 -6.73 11.00
C LEU A 28 1.84 -7.44 11.42
N PRO A 29 1.72 -8.77 11.24
CA PRO A 29 0.63 -9.52 11.82
C PRO A 29 0.58 -9.23 13.31
N ARG A 30 -0.63 -9.07 13.85
CA ARG A 30 -0.82 -9.18 15.29
C ARG A 30 -0.29 -10.54 15.72
N TYR A 31 0.38 -10.58 16.86
CA TYR A 31 1.18 -11.68 17.43
C TYR A 31 0.44 -13.04 17.59
N ASP A 32 -0.77 -13.17 17.07
CA ASP A 32 -1.67 -14.33 17.22
C ASP A 32 -1.53 -15.37 16.09
N SER A 33 -0.67 -15.16 15.08
CA SER A 33 -0.43 -16.18 14.04
C SER A 33 0.70 -17.13 14.45
N LEU A 34 0.36 -18.41 14.63
CA LEU A 34 1.31 -19.49 14.96
C LEU A 34 2.23 -19.88 13.78
N GLU A 35 1.92 -19.44 12.55
CA GLU A 35 2.76 -19.71 11.39
C GLU A 35 3.70 -18.52 11.10
N PRO A 36 4.98 -18.78 10.78
CA PRO A 36 5.90 -17.74 10.35
C PRO A 36 5.36 -17.12 9.06
N LEU A 37 5.16 -15.81 9.08
CA LEU A 37 4.76 -15.09 7.89
C LEU A 37 5.93 -15.15 6.88
N ASN A 38 5.75 -15.81 5.75
CA ASN A 38 6.73 -15.82 4.65
C ASN A 38 6.82 -14.48 3.91
N VAL A 39 6.19 -13.43 4.43
CA VAL A 39 6.22 -12.08 3.87
C VAL A 39 6.98 -11.21 4.86
N GLN A 40 8.05 -10.57 4.38
CA GLN A 40 8.86 -9.64 5.14
C GLN A 40 8.88 -8.28 4.43
N GLN A 41 8.93 -7.20 5.20
CA GLN A 41 9.23 -5.88 4.67
C GLN A 41 10.62 -5.87 4.02
N ASN A 42 10.67 -5.55 2.73
CA ASN A 42 11.92 -5.41 1.97
C ASN A 42 12.17 -3.98 1.48
N CYS A 43 11.18 -3.08 1.62
CA CYS A 43 11.30 -1.67 1.28
C CYS A 43 10.85 -0.73 2.41
N GLN A 44 11.34 0.50 2.36
CA GLN A 44 10.95 1.61 3.23
C GLN A 44 10.54 2.82 2.40
N LEU A 45 9.49 3.52 2.85
CA LEU A 45 8.99 4.74 2.23
C LEU A 45 9.45 5.94 3.05
N HIS A 46 10.12 6.88 2.39
CA HIS A 46 10.60 8.12 2.99
C HIS A 46 9.90 9.31 2.37
N THR A 47 9.68 10.34 3.19
CA THR A 47 9.31 11.67 2.70
C THR A 47 10.54 12.56 2.75
N ILE A 48 10.98 13.06 1.61
CA ILE A 48 12.10 14.00 1.50
C ILE A 48 11.62 15.32 0.93
N TYR A 49 12.33 16.41 1.21
CA TYR A 49 12.02 17.72 0.65
C TYR A 49 13.10 18.12 -0.35
N LEU A 50 12.73 18.25 -1.62
CA LEU A 50 13.61 18.75 -2.68
C LEU A 50 13.13 20.14 -3.06
N ASN A 51 13.98 21.16 -2.84
CA ASN A 51 13.62 22.55 -3.08
C ASN A 51 12.30 22.96 -2.40
N GLY A 52 12.06 22.44 -1.19
CA GLY A 52 10.86 22.69 -0.38
C GLY A 52 9.58 21.98 -0.85
N TRP A 53 9.64 21.15 -1.90
CA TRP A 53 8.54 20.27 -2.29
C TRP A 53 8.67 18.89 -1.64
N PRO A 54 7.58 18.31 -1.10
CA PRO A 54 7.61 16.96 -0.54
C PRO A 54 7.62 15.90 -1.65
N HIS A 55 8.52 14.93 -1.55
CA HIS A 55 8.63 13.78 -2.44
C HIS A 55 8.61 12.48 -1.64
N PHE A 56 7.99 11.45 -2.22
CA PHE A 56 8.08 10.09 -1.70
C PHE A 56 9.19 9.33 -2.42
N VAL A 57 10.06 8.69 -1.64
CA VAL A 57 11.13 7.84 -2.15
C VAL A 57 11.04 6.47 -1.49
N LEU A 58 11.11 5.43 -2.31
CA LEU A 58 11.18 4.05 -1.85
C LEU A 58 12.64 3.59 -1.85
N THR A 59 13.09 3.00 -0.75
CA THR A 59 14.44 2.43 -0.60
C THR A 59 14.33 0.96 -0.21
N SER A 60 15.36 0.16 -0.51
CA SER A 60 15.47 -1.19 0.02
C SER A 60 15.87 -1.17 1.49
N VAL A 61 15.42 -2.16 2.26
CA VAL A 61 15.90 -2.36 3.63
C VAL A 61 17.32 -2.95 3.58
N PRO A 62 18.31 -2.35 4.27
CA PRO A 62 19.66 -2.90 4.31
C PRO A 62 19.68 -4.34 4.82
N GLY A 63 20.41 -5.21 4.12
CA GLY A 63 20.51 -6.64 4.47
C GLY A 63 19.34 -7.51 4.00
N VAL A 64 18.30 -6.93 3.38
CA VAL A 64 17.21 -7.69 2.76
C VAL A 64 17.44 -7.75 1.25
N ALA A 65 17.73 -8.94 0.73
CA ALA A 65 17.90 -9.14 -0.70
C ALA A 65 16.56 -8.96 -1.43
N ILE A 66 16.61 -8.35 -2.61
CA ILE A 66 15.48 -8.23 -3.54
C ILE A 66 15.94 -8.80 -4.87
N GLN A 67 15.30 -9.87 -5.31
CA GLN A 67 15.59 -10.56 -6.57
C GLN A 67 14.57 -10.16 -7.65
N PRO A 68 14.94 -10.29 -8.94
CA PRO A 68 13.97 -10.14 -10.02
C PRO A 68 12.78 -11.10 -9.84
N GLY A 69 11.57 -10.56 -9.87
CA GLY A 69 10.33 -11.31 -9.62
C GLY A 69 9.77 -11.16 -8.20
N ASP A 70 10.55 -10.62 -7.26
CA ASP A 70 10.08 -10.39 -5.89
C ASP A 70 9.03 -9.28 -5.83
N LEU A 71 8.05 -9.48 -4.93
CA LEU A 71 7.10 -8.45 -4.57
C LEU A 71 7.74 -7.46 -3.59
N LEU A 72 7.48 -6.17 -3.79
CA LEU A 72 7.96 -5.12 -2.89
C LEU A 72 6.92 -4.86 -1.79
N PHE A 73 7.38 -4.95 -0.56
CA PHE A 73 6.59 -4.81 0.66
C PHE A 73 7.13 -3.64 1.50
N CYS A 74 6.26 -2.69 1.80
CA CYS A 74 6.59 -1.48 2.54
C CYS A 74 5.49 -1.11 3.55
N ASP A 75 5.87 -0.70 4.76
CA ASP A 75 4.92 -0.02 5.65
C ASP A 75 4.58 1.36 5.06
N LEU A 76 3.29 1.59 4.73
CA LEU A 76 2.75 2.84 4.19
C LEU A 76 2.09 3.70 5.28
N GLY A 77 2.21 3.28 6.54
CA GLY A 77 1.71 3.94 7.73
C GLY A 77 0.24 3.65 8.06
N ALA A 78 -0.08 3.80 9.33
CA ALA A 78 -1.41 3.52 9.89
C ALA A 78 -2.55 4.34 9.24
N GLY A 79 -2.25 5.51 8.68
CA GLY A 79 -3.24 6.36 7.98
C GLY A 79 -3.74 5.72 6.68
N PHE A 80 -2.82 5.17 5.89
CA PHE A 80 -3.12 4.46 4.65
C PHE A 80 -3.99 3.24 4.95
N PHE A 81 -3.58 2.48 5.96
CA PHE A 81 -4.27 1.29 6.42
C PHE A 81 -5.72 1.53 6.85
N ARG A 82 -5.95 2.51 7.72
CA ARG A 82 -7.30 2.87 8.16
C ARG A 82 -8.20 3.24 6.98
N SER A 83 -7.65 3.91 5.98
CA SER A 83 -8.38 4.31 4.78
C SER A 83 -8.74 3.10 3.92
N ARG A 84 -7.81 2.16 3.72
CA ARG A 84 -8.05 0.92 2.96
C ARG A 84 -9.06 0.01 3.65
N ARG A 85 -8.94 -0.20 4.98
CA ARG A 85 -9.92 -0.98 5.77
C ARG A 85 -11.33 -0.39 5.69
N ARG A 86 -11.47 0.93 5.77
CA ARG A 86 -12.76 1.61 5.61
C ARG A 86 -13.34 1.42 4.21
N ALA A 87 -12.52 1.51 3.16
CA ALA A 87 -12.96 1.27 1.80
C ALA A 87 -13.43 -0.18 1.60
N LEU A 88 -12.65 -1.15 2.09
CA LEU A 88 -13.01 -2.57 2.05
C LEU A 88 -14.30 -2.85 2.81
N ALA A 89 -14.44 -2.33 4.04
CA ALA A 89 -15.65 -2.52 4.84
C ALA A 89 -16.91 -1.98 4.13
N ARG A 90 -16.80 -0.83 3.46
CA ARG A 90 -17.90 -0.27 2.64
C ARG A 90 -18.25 -1.19 1.47
N GLN A 91 -17.24 -1.71 0.78
CA GLN A 91 -17.46 -2.62 -0.34
C GLN A 91 -18.10 -3.94 0.10
N LEU A 92 -17.64 -4.53 1.20
CA LEU A 92 -18.24 -5.73 1.79
C LEU A 92 -19.68 -5.49 2.23
N ALA A 93 -19.96 -4.32 2.82
CA ALA A 93 -21.33 -3.96 3.20
C ALA A 93 -22.27 -3.83 1.98
N LEU A 94 -21.78 -3.34 0.84
CA LEU A 94 -22.54 -3.28 -0.41
C LEU A 94 -22.80 -4.69 -0.99
N ILE A 95 -21.78 -5.55 -0.96
CA ILE A 95 -21.92 -6.96 -1.38
C ILE A 95 -22.94 -7.68 -0.50
N ALA A 96 -22.86 -7.51 0.82
CA ALA A 96 -23.78 -8.14 1.77
C ALA A 96 -25.24 -7.65 1.61
N ARG A 97 -25.46 -6.46 1.03
CA ARG A 97 -26.78 -5.91 0.73
C ARG A 97 -27.35 -6.38 -0.61
N GLY A 98 -26.58 -7.12 -1.41
CA GLY A 98 -27.01 -7.62 -2.72
C GLY A 98 -26.97 -6.57 -3.83
N ASP A 99 -26.36 -5.40 -3.60
CA ASP A 99 -26.42 -4.24 -4.50
C ASP A 99 -25.40 -4.29 -5.66
N ILE A 100 -24.54 -5.31 -5.75
CA ILE A 100 -23.47 -5.41 -6.77
C ILE A 100 -23.28 -6.85 -7.26
N LEU A 101 -23.43 -7.08 -8.58
CA LEU A 101 -22.93 -8.27 -9.29
C LEU A 101 -21.39 -8.27 -9.34
N PRO A 102 -20.71 -9.42 -9.17
CA PRO A 102 -19.28 -9.49 -8.86
C PRO A 102 -18.39 -9.25 -10.09
N ILE A 103 -18.21 -8.00 -10.52
CA ILE A 103 -17.32 -7.69 -11.65
C ILE A 103 -15.86 -7.45 -11.21
N PHE A 104 -15.56 -7.30 -9.91
CA PHE A 104 -14.19 -7.00 -9.44
C PHE A 104 -13.66 -7.97 -8.37
N GLN A 105 -14.14 -9.21 -8.33
CA GLN A 105 -13.64 -10.19 -7.37
C GLN A 105 -12.31 -10.87 -7.77
N LEU A 106 -11.72 -10.55 -8.94
CA LEU A 106 -10.60 -11.35 -9.46
C LEU A 106 -9.17 -10.83 -9.17
N ALA A 107 -8.97 -9.57 -8.78
CA ALA A 107 -7.59 -9.04 -8.67
C ALA A 107 -6.90 -9.29 -7.32
N VAL A 108 -7.67 -9.51 -6.23
CA VAL A 108 -7.10 -9.66 -4.88
C VAL A 108 -7.18 -11.10 -4.37
N LEU A 109 -8.18 -11.88 -4.81
CA LEU A 109 -8.33 -13.28 -4.40
C LEU A 109 -7.40 -14.26 -5.13
N ARG A 110 -6.84 -13.89 -6.29
CA ARG A 110 -5.89 -14.75 -7.04
C ARG A 110 -4.43 -14.72 -6.55
N ILE A 111 -4.09 -13.89 -5.56
CA ILE A 111 -2.73 -13.90 -4.98
C ILE A 111 -2.62 -14.95 -3.84
N PHE A 112 -3.74 -15.51 -3.38
CA PHE A 112 -3.78 -16.61 -2.40
C PHE A 112 -4.51 -17.83 -2.98
N SER A 113 -4.01 -18.37 -4.09
CA SER A 113 -4.32 -19.74 -4.50
C SER A 113 -3.17 -20.19 -5.40
N VAL A 114 -2.41 -21.18 -4.93
CA VAL A 114 -1.36 -21.89 -5.66
C VAL A 114 -1.89 -22.41 -6.99
#